data_AF-A0A432YAR0-F1
#
_entry.id   AF-A0A432YAR0-F1
#
_cell.length_a   1.000
_cell.length_b   1.000
_cell.length_c   1.000
_cell.angle_alpha   90.00
_cell.angle_beta   90.00
_cell.angle_gamma   90.00
#
_symmetry.space_group_name_H-M   'P 1'
#
loop_
_entity.id
_entity.type
_entity.pdbx_description
1 polymer ?
#
loop_
_entity_poly.entity_id
_entity_poly.type
_entity_poly.pdbx_seq_one_letter_code
_entity_poly.pdbx_strand_id
1 'polypeptide(L)'
;MRTTQKLSYPSALRRSLGQGMTEYIIIVALIAVAAIGVYSLLGKTVRGQVAGMASEITGQSSTNQLNSARSAARRASTLGRQDVSLGNYDEVTESGN
;
A
#
# COMPACT_ATOMS: atom_id res chain seq x y z
N MET A 1 59.99 23.62 34.24
CA MET A 1 59.20 24.74 33.66
C MET A 1 58.41 24.17 32.49
N ARG A 2 57.07 24.13 32.59
CA ARG A 2 56.15 23.50 31.61
C ARG A 2 55.90 24.46 30.44
N THR A 3 55.88 23.93 29.22
CA THR A 3 55.30 24.65 28.08
C THR A 3 54.16 23.81 27.51
N THR A 4 52.95 24.31 27.68
CA THR A 4 51.69 23.66 27.32
C THR A 4 51.45 23.71 25.81
N GLN A 5 51.07 22.55 25.27
CA GLN A 5 50.69 22.29 23.89
C GLN A 5 49.40 23.05 23.51
N LYS A 6 49.37 23.69 22.34
CA LYS A 6 48.18 24.37 21.80
C LYS A 6 47.48 23.44 20.81
N LEU A 7 46.37 22.81 21.22
CA LEU A 7 45.50 22.07 20.30
C LEU A 7 44.64 23.06 19.50
N SER A 8 44.84 23.10 18.19
CA SER A 8 44.01 23.85 17.25
C SER A 8 42.95 22.90 16.69
N TYR A 9 41.69 23.12 17.07
CA TYR A 9 40.54 22.43 16.48
C TYR A 9 39.97 23.28 15.34
N PRO A 10 40.03 22.85 14.07
CA PRO A 10 39.30 23.53 13.01
C PRO A 10 37.84 23.05 13.02
N SER A 11 36.94 23.87 13.58
CA SER A 11 35.50 23.70 13.41
C SER A 11 34.92 24.95 12.75
N ALA A 12 34.97 24.99 11.42
CA ALA A 12 34.16 25.92 10.66
C ALA A 12 33.39 25.11 9.60
N LEU A 13 32.25 24.55 10.02
CA LEU A 13 31.23 24.14 9.06
C LEU A 13 30.83 25.40 8.30
N ARG A 14 31.21 25.46 7.02
CA ARG A 14 30.83 26.52 6.10
C ARG A 14 29.31 26.53 6.00
N ARG A 15 28.66 27.48 6.66
CA ARG A 15 27.23 27.71 6.47
C ARG A 15 27.06 28.42 5.13
N SER A 16 26.68 27.65 4.12
CA SER A 16 26.33 28.17 2.80
C SER A 16 25.06 29.01 2.92
N LEU A 17 25.18 30.32 2.68
CA LEU A 17 24.05 31.24 2.55
C LEU A 17 23.34 30.89 1.23
N GLY A 18 22.32 30.04 1.34
CA GLY A 18 21.56 29.50 0.21
C GLY A 18 21.25 28.01 0.33
N GLN A 19 22.02 27.25 1.12
CA GLN A 19 21.80 25.81 1.33
C GLN A 19 20.42 25.52 1.94
N GLY A 20 19.93 26.39 2.82
CA GLY A 20 18.59 26.23 3.40
C GLY A 20 17.48 26.32 2.35
N MET A 21 17.52 27.30 1.45
CA MET A 21 16.44 27.54 0.49
C MET A 21 16.30 26.40 -0.51
N THR A 22 17.41 25.87 -1.02
CA THR A 22 17.37 24.71 -1.94
C THR A 22 16.92 23.44 -1.24
N GLU A 23 17.31 23.22 0.02
CA GLU A 23 16.88 22.07 0.81
C GLU A 23 15.38 22.11 1.09
N TYR A 24 14.83 23.29 1.44
CA TYR A 24 13.39 23.47 1.60
C TYR A 24 12.63 23.20 0.30
N ILE A 25 13.12 23.72 -0.83
CA ILE A 25 12.48 23.49 -2.14
C ILE A 25 12.44 22.00 -2.47
N ILE A 26 13.53 21.27 -2.24
CA ILE A 26 13.60 19.82 -2.49
C ILE A 26 12.63 19.08 -1.58
N ILE A 27 12.62 19.35 -0.27
CA ILE A 27 11.73 18.68 0.68
C ILE A 27 10.26 18.95 0.33
N VAL A 28 9.91 20.20 0.01
CA VAL A 28 8.55 20.57 -0.40
C VAL A 28 8.13 19.84 -1.68
N ALA A 29 9.01 19.76 -2.68
CA ALA A 29 8.73 19.04 -3.91
C ALA A 29 8.47 17.54 -3.65
N LEU A 30 9.26 16.91 -2.77
CA LEU A 30 9.06 15.50 -2.40
C LEU A 30 7.73 15.27 -1.67
N ILE A 31 7.36 16.14 -0.73
CA ILE A 31 6.07 16.08 -0.03
C ILE A 31 4.91 16.25 -1.00
N ALA A 32 5.00 17.19 -1.95
CA ALA A 32 3.96 17.43 -2.93
C ALA A 32 3.70 16.20 -3.83
N VAL A 33 4.77 15.56 -4.33
CA VAL A 33 4.66 14.34 -5.13
C VAL A 33 4.06 13.19 -4.32
N ALA A 34 4.51 13.00 -3.08
CA ALA A 34 3.95 11.99 -2.19
C ALA A 34 2.47 12.24 -1.90
N ALA A 35 2.08 13.49 -1.66
CA ALA A 35 0.70 13.88 -1.40
C ALA A 35 -0.20 13.57 -2.60
N ILE A 36 0.21 13.90 -3.83
CA ILE A 36 -0.55 13.54 -5.05
C ILE A 36 -0.79 12.03 -5.11
N GLY A 37 0.24 11.22 -4.82
CA GLY A 37 0.14 9.77 -4.75
C GLY A 37 -0.86 9.28 -3.70
N VAL A 38 -0.73 9.75 -2.46
CA VAL A 38 -1.62 9.37 -1.34
C VAL A 38 -3.06 9.81 -1.61
N TYR A 39 -3.29 11.03 -2.07
CA TYR A 39 -4.64 11.52 -2.39
C TYR A 39 -5.28 10.71 -3.53
N SER A 40 -4.50 10.29 -4.54
CA SER A 40 -5.02 9.45 -5.61
C SER A 40 -5.43 8.05 -5.14
N LEU A 41 -4.65 7.44 -4.24
CA LEU A 41 -4.92 6.11 -3.69
C LEU A 41 -6.05 6.16 -2.66
N LEU A 42 -5.97 7.09 -1.70
CA LEU A 42 -6.99 7.30 -0.68
C LEU A 42 -8.32 7.71 -1.31
N GLY A 43 -8.31 8.59 -2.31
CA GLY A 43 -9.51 9.00 -3.02
C GLY A 43 -10.22 7.83 -3.73
N LYS A 44 -9.45 6.91 -4.34
CA LYS A 44 -10.00 5.68 -4.92
C LYS A 44 -10.59 4.75 -3.85
N THR A 45 -9.89 4.54 -2.73
CA THR A 45 -10.36 3.67 -1.64
C THR A 45 -11.60 4.23 -0.96
N VAL A 46 -11.60 5.52 -0.60
CA VAL A 46 -12.75 6.18 0.02
C VAL A 46 -13.94 6.18 -0.95
N ARG A 47 -13.73 6.49 -2.24
CA ARG A 47 -14.80 6.42 -3.23
C ARG A 47 -15.34 5.01 -3.41
N GLY A 48 -14.47 3.99 -3.42
CA GLY A 48 -14.89 2.58 -3.52
C GLY A 48 -15.69 2.11 -2.31
N GLN A 49 -15.25 2.47 -1.10
CA GLN A 49 -15.98 2.15 0.13
C GLN A 49 -17.30 2.91 0.23
N VAL A 50 -17.31 4.20 -0.11
CA VAL A 50 -18.54 5.01 -0.16
C VAL A 50 -19.47 4.52 -1.24
N ALA A 51 -18.98 4.08 -2.41
CA ALA A 51 -19.82 3.46 -3.44
C ALA A 51 -20.42 2.14 -2.96
N GLY A 52 -19.64 1.28 -2.28
CA GLY A 52 -20.17 0.05 -1.68
C GLY A 52 -21.22 0.32 -0.61
N MET A 53 -20.97 1.28 0.29
CA MET A 53 -21.96 1.73 1.28
C MET A 53 -23.17 2.40 0.64
N ALA A 54 -22.98 3.17 -0.43
CA ALA A 54 -24.04 3.84 -1.19
C ALA A 54 -24.91 2.83 -1.96
N SER A 55 -24.33 1.74 -2.45
CA SER A 55 -25.10 0.64 -3.04
C SER A 55 -25.87 -0.15 -1.99
N GLU A 56 -25.30 -0.36 -0.81
CA GLU A 56 -25.97 -1.00 0.32
C GLU A 56 -27.13 -0.14 0.87
N ILE A 57 -26.93 1.17 1.05
CA ILE A 57 -27.95 2.10 1.55
C ILE A 57 -29.08 2.36 0.55
N THR A 58 -28.79 2.35 -0.76
CA THR A 58 -29.82 2.50 -1.80
C THR A 58 -30.56 1.19 -2.09
N GLY A 59 -30.22 0.10 -1.40
CA GLY A 59 -30.84 -1.20 -1.59
C GLY A 59 -30.53 -1.83 -2.96
N GLN A 60 -29.55 -1.29 -3.70
CA GLN A 60 -29.02 -1.88 -4.93
C GLN A 60 -28.18 -3.08 -4.54
N SER A 61 -28.90 -4.14 -4.18
CA SER A 61 -28.42 -5.38 -3.60
C SER A 61 -27.07 -5.79 -4.20
N SER A 62 -26.10 -5.96 -3.30
CA SER A 62 -24.86 -6.69 -3.50
C SER A 62 -25.10 -8.13 -4.01
N THR A 63 -26.28 -8.52 -4.51
CA THR A 63 -26.65 -9.84 -5.03
C THR A 63 -25.64 -10.35 -6.03
N ASN A 64 -25.13 -9.52 -6.94
CA ASN A 64 -24.13 -9.99 -7.91
C ASN A 64 -22.80 -10.34 -7.23
N GLN A 65 -22.38 -9.54 -6.25
CA GLN A 65 -21.17 -9.77 -5.47
C GLN A 65 -21.34 -10.94 -4.49
N LEU A 66 -22.51 -11.05 -3.85
CA LEU A 66 -22.91 -12.11 -2.93
C LEU A 66 -23.11 -13.45 -3.67
N ASN A 67 -23.64 -13.42 -4.90
CA ASN A 67 -23.78 -14.62 -5.74
C ASN A 67 -22.41 -15.08 -6.24
N SER A 68 -21.52 -14.15 -6.59
CA SER A 68 -20.14 -14.47 -6.93
C SER A 68 -19.39 -15.05 -5.72
N ALA A 69 -19.53 -14.43 -4.56
CA ALA A 69 -18.94 -14.92 -3.30
C ALA A 69 -19.51 -16.28 -2.88
N ARG A 70 -20.83 -16.51 -3.00
CA ARG A 70 -21.46 -17.82 -2.76
C ARG A 70 -20.98 -18.87 -3.75
N SER A 71 -20.81 -18.52 -5.01
CA SER A 71 -20.31 -19.44 -6.03
C SER A 71 -18.86 -19.84 -5.77
N ALA A 72 -18.01 -18.87 -5.40
CA ALA A 72 -16.62 -19.13 -5.00
C ALA A 72 -16.55 -19.97 -3.72
N ALA A 73 -17.37 -19.68 -2.72
CA ALA A 73 -17.43 -20.44 -1.47
C ALA A 73 -17.89 -21.89 -1.69
N ARG A 74 -18.86 -22.11 -2.59
CA ARG A 74 -19.29 -23.46 -2.99
C ARG A 74 -18.17 -24.22 -3.68
N ARG A 75 -17.46 -23.60 -4.62
CA ARG A 75 -16.30 -24.22 -5.29
C ARG A 75 -15.20 -24.58 -4.31
N ALA A 76 -14.83 -23.66 -3.41
CA ALA A 76 -13.84 -23.93 -2.37
C ALA A 76 -14.28 -25.05 -1.42
N SER A 77 -15.57 -25.14 -1.09
CA SER A 77 -16.10 -26.23 -0.27
C SER A 77 -16.12 -27.58 -0.98
N THR A 78 -16.29 -27.61 -2.30
CA THR A 78 -16.17 -28.83 -3.12
C THR A 78 -14.72 -29.27 -3.21
N LEU A 79 -13.80 -28.35 -3.51
CA LEU A 79 -12.37 -28.63 -3.59
C LEU A 79 -11.80 -29.08 -2.24
N GLY A 80 -12.21 -28.45 -1.13
CA GLY A 80 -11.80 -28.85 0.22
C GLY A 80 -12.38 -30.19 0.69
N ARG A 81 -13.37 -30.76 -0.03
CA ARG A 81 -13.87 -32.12 0.18
C ARG A 81 -13.18 -33.15 -0.71
N GLN A 82 -12.40 -32.72 -1.70
CA GLN A 82 -11.58 -33.61 -2.51
C GLN A 82 -10.22 -33.78 -1.84
N ASP A 83 -9.82 -35.02 -1.60
CA ASP A 83 -8.48 -35.32 -1.11
C ASP A 83 -7.46 -35.03 -2.21
N VAL A 84 -6.75 -33.91 -2.07
CA VAL A 84 -5.70 -33.51 -3.01
C VAL A 84 -4.42 -34.26 -2.66
N SER A 85 -4.17 -35.34 -3.38
CA SER A 85 -2.89 -36.06 -3.38
C SER A 85 -2.12 -35.76 -4.67
N LEU A 86 -0.80 -35.94 -4.65
CA LEU A 86 0.09 -35.70 -5.80
C LEU A 86 -0.33 -36.49 -7.05
N GLY A 87 -1.05 -37.61 -6.89
CA GLY A 87 -1.57 -38.41 -8.00
C GLY A 87 -2.90 -37.91 -8.59
N ASN A 88 -3.62 -37.01 -7.93
CA ASN A 88 -4.95 -36.53 -8.32
C ASN A 88 -4.99 -34.99 -8.51
N TYR A 89 -3.83 -34.36 -8.57
CA TYR A 89 -3.71 -32.90 -8.62
C TYR A 89 -4.29 -32.30 -9.91
N ASP A 90 -4.12 -32.97 -11.04
CA ASP A 90 -4.63 -32.53 -12.34
C ASP A 90 -6.17 -32.60 -12.39
N GLU A 91 -6.76 -33.71 -11.96
CA GLU A 91 -8.22 -33.94 -12.05
C GLU A 91 -9.02 -33.05 -11.09
N VAL A 92 -8.48 -32.78 -9.89
CA VAL A 92 -9.09 -31.86 -8.91
C VAL A 92 -9.02 -30.41 -9.38
N THR A 93 -7.95 -30.04 -10.08
CA THR A 93 -7.75 -28.66 -10.57
C THR A 93 -8.55 -28.40 -11.85
N GLU A 94 -8.70 -29.38 -12.73
CA GLU A 94 -9.49 -29.28 -13.96
C GLU A 94 -11.01 -29.34 -13.72
N SER A 95 -11.48 -30.05 -12.69
CA SER A 95 -12.90 -30.14 -12.35
C SER A 95 -13.49 -28.81 -11.80
N GLY A 96 -12.68 -27.76 -11.67
CA GLY A 96 -13.05 -26.44 -11.16
C GLY A 96 -13.41 -25.38 -12.21
N ASN A 97 -13.34 -25.71 -13.51
CA ASN A 97 -13.75 -24.84 -14.63
C ASN A 97 -15.14 -25.24 -15.16
#